data_AF-A0A2H6FEM4-F1
#
_entry.id   AF-A0A2H6FEM4-F1
#
_cell.length_a   1.000
_cell.length_b   1.000
_cell.length_c   1.000
_cell.angle_alpha   90.00
_cell.angle_beta   90.00
_cell.angle_gamma   90.00
#
_symmetry.space_group_name_H-M   'P 1'
#
loop_
_entity.id
_entity.type
_entity.pdbx_description
1 polymer ?
#
loop_
_entity_poly.entity_id
_entity_poly.type
_entity_poly.pdbx_seq_one_letter_code
_entity_poly.pdbx_strand_id
1 'polypeptide(L)' 'MKIEYDPERDLMYIYFKGTDIKVARTETITPGVHADFDRDGRLLGLEVIDASEMLDKKIEFNLPEKVAVS' A
#
# COMPACT_ATOMS: atom_id res chain seq x y z
N MET A 1 4.40 -7.92 3.13
CA MET A 1 3.43 -6.81 3.18
C MET A 1 3.62 -6.09 4.52
N LYS A 2 3.53 -4.76 4.51
CA LYS A 2 3.65 -3.90 5.69
C LYS A 2 2.66 -2.76 5.54
N ILE A 3 2.08 -2.29 6.64
CA ILE A 3 1.25 -1.09 6.67
C ILE A 3 1.92 -0.12 7.64
N GLU A 4 2.09 1.13 7.22
CA GLU A 4 2.60 2.22 8.05
C GLU A 4 1.58 3.36 8.04
N TYR A 5 1.39 3.98 9.19
CA TYR A 5 0.59 5.19 9.31
C TYR A 5 1.39 6.22 10.11
N ASP A 6 1.58 7.39 9.51
CA ASP A 6 2.21 8.55 10.12
C ASP A 6 1.12 9.55 10.55
N PRO A 7 0.79 9.65 11.84
CA PRO A 7 -0.26 10.55 12.33
C PRO A 7 0.16 12.03 12.29
N GLU A 8 1.45 12.36 12.23
CA GLU A 8 1.89 13.76 12.14
C GLU A 8 1.65 14.31 10.72
N ARG A 9 1.79 13.44 9.72
CA ARG A 9 1.57 13.77 8.30
C ARG A 9 0.18 13.39 7.78
N ASP A 10 -0.62 12.70 8.60
CA ASP A 10 -1.88 12.04 8.22
C ASP A 10 -1.75 11.22 6.92
N LEU A 11 -0.74 10.35 6.90
CA LEU A 11 -0.37 9.58 5.71
C LEU A 11 -0.27 8.10 6.03
N MET A 12 -0.96 7.27 5.25
CA MET A 12 -0.84 5.82 5.31
C MET A 12 -0.12 5.29 4.07
N TYR A 13 0.78 4.35 4.26
CA TYR A 13 1.39 3.58 3.19
C TYR A 13 1.17 2.08 3.40
N ILE A 14 0.70 1.39 2.36
CA ILE A 14 0.57 -0.07 2.30
C ILE A 14 1.62 -0.60 1.33
N TYR A 15 2.62 -1.32 1.84
CA TYR A 15 3.67 -1.97 1.05
C TYR A 15 3.24 -3.41 0.72
N PHE A 16 3.10 -3.75 -0.56
CA PHE A 16 2.85 -5.12 -1.01
C PHE A 16 4.14 -5.94 -1.15
N LYS A 17 5.25 -5.27 -1.48
CA LYS A 17 6.59 -5.87 -1.63
C LYS A 17 7.58 -5.32 -0.60
N GLY A 18 8.82 -5.81 -0.65
CA GLY A 18 9.91 -5.29 0.19
C GLY A 18 10.19 -3.82 -0.11
N THR A 19 10.58 -3.07 0.92
CA THR A 19 10.88 -1.63 0.84
C THR A 19 12.23 -1.33 0.18
N ASP A 20 12.99 -2.36 -0.16
CA ASP A 20 14.27 -2.31 -0.87
C ASP A 20 14.10 -2.16 -2.39
N ILE A 21 12.88 -2.37 -2.91
CA ILE A 21 12.57 -2.19 -4.33
C ILE A 21 12.35 -0.72 -4.64
N LYS A 22 13.06 -0.20 -5.64
CA LYS A 22 12.93 1.19 -6.07
C LYS A 22 11.62 1.43 -6.83
N VAL A 23 10.89 2.46 -6.41
CA VAL A 23 9.78 3.02 -7.18
C VAL A 23 10.33 3.60 -8.48
N ALA A 24 9.75 3.19 -9.60
CA ALA A 24 10.07 3.71 -10.93
C ALA A 24 9.00 4.66 -11.44
N ARG A 25 7.75 4.48 -11.02
CA ARG A 25 6.60 5.29 -11.40
C ARG A 25 5.58 5.32 -10.29
N THR A 26 4.99 6.48 -10.08
CA THR A 26 3.84 6.69 -9.20
C THR A 26 2.66 7.15 -10.05
N GLU A 27 1.49 6.57 -9.84
CA GLU A 27 0.25 6.94 -10.52
C GLU A 27 -0.78 7.42 -9.50
N THR A 28 -1.41 8.57 -9.75
CA THR A 28 -2.55 9.03 -8.96
C THR A 28 -3.80 8.28 -9.42
N ILE A 29 -4.41 7.52 -8.51
CA ILE A 29 -5.66 6.78 -8.77
C ILE A 29 -6.86 7.70 -8.64
N THR A 30 -6.84 8.52 -7.58
CA THR A 30 -7.81 9.57 -7.26
C THR A 30 -7.07 10.62 -6.41
N PRO A 31 -7.54 11.88 -6.27
CA PRO A 31 -6.88 12.83 -5.37
C PRO A 31 -6.64 12.24 -3.98
N GLY A 32 -5.40 12.32 -3.51
CA GLY A 32 -4.97 11.78 -2.21
C GLY A 32 -4.62 10.28 -2.20
N VAL A 33 -4.79 9.54 -3.30
CA VAL A 33 -4.45 8.11 -3.37
C VAL A 33 -3.51 7.84 -4.54
N HIS A 34 -2.35 7.26 -4.23
CA HIS A 34 -1.29 7.00 -5.19
C HIS A 34 -0.86 5.53 -5.18
N ALA A 35 -0.49 5.02 -6.35
CA ALA A 35 0.02 3.67 -6.54
C ALA A 35 1.45 3.71 -7.08
N ASP A 36 2.35 3.00 -6.40
CA ASP A 36 3.76 2.92 -6.77
C ASP A 36 4.08 1.63 -7.50
N PHE A 37 4.84 1.73 -8.59
CA PHE A 37 5.21 0.62 -9.45
C PHE A 37 6.71 0.52 -9.64
N ASP A 38 7.21 -0.72 -9.79
CA ASP A 38 8.57 -0.97 -10.25
C ASP A 38 8.73 -0.75 -11.77
N ARG A 39 9.95 -0.94 -12.27
CA ARG A 39 10.27 -0.78 -13.70
C ARG A 39 9.57 -1.78 -14.61
N ASP A 40 9.14 -2.92 -14.07
CA ASP A 40 8.42 -3.97 -14.79
C ASP A 40 6.89 -3.77 -14.71
N GLY A 41 6.44 -2.67 -14.08
CA GLY A 41 5.03 -2.36 -13.90
C GLY A 41 4.34 -3.15 -12.80
N ARG A 42 5.08 -3.78 -11.88
CA ARG A 42 4.48 -4.47 -10.72
C ARG A 42 4.18 -3.49 -9.61
N LEU A 43 3.01 -3.64 -9.00
CA LEU A 43 2.59 -2.83 -7.84
C LEU A 43 3.49 -3.11 -6.63
N LEU A 44 4.09 -2.04 -6.11
CA LEU A 44 4.94 -2.04 -4.92
C LEU A 44 4.16 -1.62 -3.68
N GLY A 45 3.32 -0.60 -3.81
CA GLY A 45 2.59 -0.03 -2.68
C GLY A 45 1.48 0.92 -3.07
N LEU A 46 0.71 1.31 -2.06
CA LEU A 46 -0.31 2.35 -2.12
C LEU A 46 -0.05 3.39 -1.03
N GLU A 47 -0.14 4.66 -1.39
CA GLU A 47 -0.11 5.80 -0.49
C GLU A 47 -1.50 6.43 -0.41
N VAL A 48 -1.93 6.79 0.80
CA VAL A 48 -3.16 7.52 1.09
C VAL A 48 -2.80 8.72 1.95
N ILE A 49 -3.09 9.92 1.45
CA ILE A 49 -2.99 11.20 2.14
C ILE A 49 -4.37 11.50 2.78
N ASP A 50 -4.37 12.23 3.89
CA ASP A 50 -5.55 12.49 4.72
C ASP A 50 -6.21 11.17 5.14
N ALA A 51 -5.37 10.19 5.50
CA ALA A 51 -5.81 8.82 5.72
C ALA A 51 -6.82 8.71 6.86
N SER A 52 -6.74 9.59 7.86
CA SER A 52 -7.71 9.66 8.97
C SER A 52 -9.15 9.94 8.51
N GLU A 53 -9.35 10.57 7.36
CA GLU A 53 -10.68 10.81 6.78
C GLU A 53 -11.25 9.56 6.08
N MET A 54 -10.38 8.65 5.62
CA MET A 54 -10.76 7.47 4.83
C MET A 54 -10.76 6.18 5.65
N LEU A 55 -10.03 6.14 6.77
CA LEU A 55 -9.82 4.92 7.55
C LEU A 55 -10.84 4.74 8.66
N ASP A 56 -11.30 3.50 8.81
CA ASP A 56 -11.99 3.07 10.03
C ASP A 56 -10.96 2.72 11.12
N LYS A 57 -11.41 2.68 12.39
CA LYS A 57 -10.56 2.39 13.55
C LYS A 57 -10.06 0.94 13.61
N LYS A 58 -10.51 0.08 12.68
CA LYS A 58 -10.23 -1.35 12.67
C LYS A 58 -9.65 -1.77 11.33
N ILE A 59 -8.52 -2.49 11.39
CA ILE A 59 -7.94 -3.18 10.24
C ILE A 59 -8.32 -4.66 10.34
N GLU A 60 -8.89 -5.22 9.28
CA GLU A 60 -9.20 -6.64 9.16
C GLU A 60 -8.40 -7.26 8.02
N PHE A 61 -7.82 -8.43 8.24
CA PHE A 61 -7.08 -9.13 7.21
C PHE A 61 -7.23 -10.64 7.34
N ASN A 62 -7.63 -11.30 6.27
CA ASN A 62 -7.72 -12.76 6.16
C ASN A 62 -6.90 -13.19 4.94
N LEU A 63 -5.95 -14.09 5.13
CA LEU A 63 -5.26 -14.75 4.03
C LEU A 63 -5.88 -16.11 3.79
N PRO A 64 -6.21 -16.49 2.55
CA PRO A 64 -6.50 -17.88 2.25
C PRO A 64 -5.24 -18.71 2.52
N GLU A 65 -5.42 -19.91 3.09
CA GLU A 65 -4.33 -20.88 3.12
C GLU A 65 -3.89 -21.13 1.67
N LYS A 66 -2.58 -21.07 1.43
CA LYS A 66 -2.04 -21.54 0.16
C LYS A 66 -2.42 -23.01 0.04
N VAL A 67 -3.35 -23.33 -0.85
CA VAL A 67 -3.46 -24.70 -1.36
C VAL A 67 -2.13 -24.96 -2.06
N ALA A 68 -1.25 -25.72 -1.41
CA ALA A 68 -0.05 -26.22 -2.05
C ALA A 68 -0.53 -27.06 -3.23
N VAL A 69 -0.33 -26.55 -4.44
CA VAL A 69 -0.50 -27.36 -5.65
C VAL A 69 0.74 -28.26 -5.67
N SER A 70 0.53 -29.53 -5.30
CA SER A 70 1.47 -30.63 -5.45
C SER A 70 1.77 -30.92 -6.91
#